data_AF-A0A1V5RQD8-F1
#
_entry.id   AF-A0A1V5RQD8-F1
#
_cell.length_a   1.000
_cell.length_b   1.000
_cell.length_c   1.000
_cell.angle_alpha   90.00
_cell.angle_beta   90.00
_cell.angle_gamma   90.00
#
_symmetry.space_group_name_H-M   'P 1'
#
loop_
_entity.id
_entity.type
_entity.pdbx_description
1 polymer ?
#
loop_
_entity_poly.entity_id
_entity_poly.type
_entity_poly.pdbx_seq_one_letter_code
_entity_poly.pdbx_strand_id
1 'polypeptide(L)' 'MTRFIATFYSQYDAVQFQKFARKHHIECKLAPVPRALSSSCGTCAHYTSDTWDIGFVKKDLEAIYEATKDGYMTIFSDE' A
#
# COMPACT_ATOMS: atom_id res chain seq x y z
N MET A 1 -4.32 -2.37 15.01
CA MET A 1 -4.54 -2.75 13.60
C MET A 1 -5.20 -1.62 12.82
N THR A 2 -4.36 -0.95 12.04
CA THR A 2 -4.66 0.20 11.18
C THR A 2 -4.71 -0.25 9.72
N ARG A 3 -5.54 0.40 8.90
CA ARG A 3 -5.65 0.11 7.47
C ARG A 3 -4.73 1.02 6.69
N PHE A 4 -3.91 0.43 5.84
CA PHE A 4 -2.97 1.13 5.00
C PHE A 4 -3.21 0.82 3.53
N ILE A 5 -2.75 1.73 2.68
CA ILE A 5 -2.68 1.58 1.24
C ILE A 5 -1.23 1.80 0.83
N ALA A 6 -0.64 0.80 0.16
CA ALA A 6 0.64 0.94 -0.51
C ALA A 6 0.43 1.15 -2.01
N THR A 7 1.07 2.16 -2.59
CA THR A 7 1.17 2.36 -4.04
C THR A 7 2.56 2.00 -4.54
N PHE A 8 2.66 1.74 -5.85
CA PHE A 8 3.85 1.16 -6.48
C PHE A 8 4.02 1.72 -7.88
N TYR A 9 5.27 1.81 -8.35
CA TYR A 9 5.58 2.22 -9.73
C TYR A 9 5.18 1.16 -10.76
N SER A 10 5.03 -0.10 -10.35
CA SER A 10 4.69 -1.20 -11.25
C SER A 10 3.72 -2.21 -10.63
N GLN A 11 2.94 -2.87 -11.49
CA GLN A 11 2.04 -3.95 -11.06
C GLN A 11 2.83 -5.16 -10.51
N TYR A 12 4.08 -5.35 -10.92
CA TYR A 12 4.94 -6.41 -10.41
C TYR A 12 5.21 -6.22 -8.92
N ASP A 13 5.57 -5.00 -8.51
CA ASP A 13 5.88 -4.66 -7.11
C ASP A 13 4.64 -4.84 -6.21
N ALA A 14 3.46 -4.44 -6.71
CA ALA A 14 2.19 -4.67 -6.02
C ALA A 14 1.96 -6.17 -5.74
N VAL A 15 2.20 -7.03 -6.73
CA VAL A 15 2.07 -8.49 -6.56
C VAL A 15 3.12 -9.05 -5.59
N GLN A 16 4.35 -8.55 -5.61
CA GLN A 16 5.38 -8.96 -4.64
C GLN A 16 5.01 -8.55 -3.22
N PHE A 17 4.49 -7.34 -3.04
CA PHE A 17 4.00 -6.85 -1.75
C PHE A 17 2.89 -7.74 -1.20
N GLN A 18 1.89 -8.10 -2.02
CA GLN A 18 0.83 -9.00 -1.57
C GLN A 18 1.37 -10.38 -1.17
N LYS A 19 2.31 -10.94 -1.93
CA LYS A 19 2.96 -12.22 -1.59
C LYS A 19 3.72 -12.12 -0.27
N PHE A 20 4.45 -11.04 -0.08
CA PHE A 20 5.17 -10.74 1.16
C PHE A 20 4.20 -10.64 2.34
N ALA A 21 3.18 -9.79 2.26
CA ALA A 21 2.16 -9.65 3.29
C ALA A 21 1.51 -11.00 3.65
N ARG A 22 1.14 -11.80 2.64
CA ARG A 22 0.57 -13.14 2.87
C ARG A 22 1.54 -14.09 3.57
N LYS A 23 2.83 -14.06 3.25
CA LYS A 23 3.87 -14.85 3.93
C LYS A 23 4.01 -14.46 5.41
N HIS A 24 3.72 -13.20 5.73
CA HIS A 24 3.74 -12.65 7.08
C HIS A 24 2.35 -12.68 7.77
N HIS A 25 1.37 -13.40 7.20
CA HIS A 25 0.02 -13.54 7.75
C HIS A 25 -0.73 -12.20 7.88
N ILE A 26 -0.38 -11.22 7.04
CA ILE A 26 -0.99 -9.91 6.97
C ILE A 26 -2.10 -9.95 5.92
N GLU A 27 -3.30 -9.52 6.31
CA GLU A 27 -4.42 -9.37 5.36
C GLU A 27 -4.05 -8.31 4.32
N CYS A 28 -4.00 -8.71 3.04
CA CYS A 28 -3.61 -7.84 1.95
C CYS A 28 -4.40 -8.14 0.66
N LYS A 29 -5.00 -7.11 0.08
CA LYS A 29 -5.77 -7.19 -1.17
C LYS A 29 -5.29 -6.15 -2.18
N LEU A 30 -5.07 -6.59 -3.42
CA LEU A 30 -4.78 -5.68 -4.52
C LEU A 30 -6.08 -5.05 -5.04
N ALA A 31 -6.00 -3.77 -5.41
CA ALA A 31 -7.09 -2.98 -5.97
C ALA A 31 -6.53 -1.88 -6.88
N PRO A 32 -7.33 -1.29 -7.78
CA PRO A 32 -6.94 -0.04 -8.44
C PRO A 32 -6.73 1.09 -7.42
N VAL A 33 -5.74 1.94 -7.66
CA VAL A 33 -5.44 3.10 -6.80
C VAL A 33 -6.67 3.99 -6.68
N PRO A 34 -7.10 4.37 -5.46
CA PRO A 34 -8.19 5.32 -5.27
C PRO A 34 -7.95 6.62 -6.02
N ARG A 35 -8.98 7.13 -6.71
CA ARG A 35 -8.87 8.37 -7.49
C ARG A 35 -8.47 9.60 -6.67
N ALA A 36 -8.72 9.57 -5.36
CA ALA A 36 -8.29 10.60 -4.42
C ALA A 36 -6.77 10.61 -4.18
N LEU A 37 -6.08 9.49 -4.43
CA LEU A 37 -4.64 9.34 -4.27
C LEU A 37 -3.88 9.54 -5.59
N SER A 38 -4.44 9.04 -6.70
CA SER A 38 -3.84 9.22 -8.03
C SER A 38 -4.91 9.25 -9.11
N SER A 39 -4.69 10.06 -10.15
CA SER A 39 -5.53 10.07 -11.35
C SER A 39 -5.10 9.01 -12.39
N SER A 40 -3.99 8.31 -12.14
CA SER A 40 -3.49 7.22 -12.98
C SER A 40 -4.09 5.87 -12.57
N CYS A 41 -4.31 4.98 -13.54
CA CYS A 41 -4.87 3.63 -13.33
C CYS A 41 -3.85 2.65 -12.71
N GLY A 42 -3.16 3.06 -11.64
CA GLY A 42 -2.19 2.22 -10.93
C GLY A 42 -2.86 1.10 -10.13
N THR A 43 -2.07 0.12 -9.68
CA THR A 43 -2.50 -0.91 -8.73
C THR A 43 -1.92 -0.58 -7.34
N CYS A 44 -2.75 -0.61 -6.30
CA CYS A 44 -2.35 -0.49 -4.91
C CYS A 44 -2.65 -1.76 -4.13
N ALA A 45 -2.07 -1.85 -2.93
CA ALA A 45 -2.35 -2.91 -1.96
C ALA A 45 -3.00 -2.32 -0.72
N HIS A 46 -4.20 -2.79 -0.38
CA HIS A 46 -4.84 -2.53 0.90
C HIS A 46 -4.41 -3.59 1.90
N TYR A 47 -3.84 -3.18 3.02
CA TYR A 47 -3.41 -4.10 4.07
C TYR A 47 -3.71 -3.59 5.47
N THR A 48 -3.81 -4.50 6.44
CA THR A 48 -4.07 -4.17 7.85
C THR A 48 -2.90 -4.60 8.70
N SER A 49 -2.30 -3.68 9.46
CA SER A 49 -1.13 -3.93 10.30
C SER A 49 -1.11 -2.98 11.50
N ASP A 50 -0.28 -3.24 12.52
CA ASP A 50 -0.06 -2.29 13.62
C ASP A 50 0.89 -1.14 13.23
N THR A 51 1.71 -1.35 12.20
CA THR A 51 2.59 -0.33 11.61
C THR A 51 2.50 -0.36 10.08
N TRP A 52 2.73 0.79 9.46
CA TRP A 52 2.79 0.90 8.00
C TRP A 52 3.97 0.12 7.42
N ASP A 53 5.10 0.08 8.14
CA ASP A 53 6.29 -0.63 7.71
C ASP A 53 6.22 -2.09 8.13
N ILE A 54 5.76 -2.94 7.22
CA ILE A 54 5.69 -4.39 7.43
C ILE A 54 7.00 -5.11 7.10
N GLY A 55 8.08 -4.37 6.80
CA GLY A 55 9.39 -4.92 6.43
C GLY A 55 9.56 -5.23 4.94
N PHE A 56 8.73 -4.62 4.07
CA PHE A 56 8.87 -4.71 2.63
C PHE A 56 9.99 -3.77 2.11
N VAL A 57 10.50 -4.04 0.90
CA VAL A 57 11.58 -3.25 0.30
C VAL A 57 11.06 -1.84 -0.03
N LYS A 58 11.56 -0.82 0.68
CA LYS A 58 11.07 0.57 0.55
C LYS A 58 11.20 1.16 -0.85
N LYS A 59 12.26 0.81 -1.59
CA LYS A 59 12.50 1.28 -2.96
C LYS A 59 11.41 0.86 -3.95
N ASP A 60 10.70 -0.22 -3.65
CA ASP A 60 9.64 -0.73 -4.52
C ASP A 60 8.29 -0.09 -4.18
N LEU A 61 8.21 0.73 -3.12
CA LEU A 61 7.05 1.51 -2.72
C LEU A 61 7.13 2.91 -3.32
N GLU A 62 6.02 3.37 -3.89
CA GLU A 62 5.87 4.78 -4.32
C GLU A 62 5.41 5.63 -3.13
N ALA A 63 4.33 5.23 -2.46
CA ALA A 63 3.82 5.91 -1.27
C ALA A 63 3.03 4.95 -0.37
N ILE A 64 2.91 5.31 0.91
CA ILE A 64 2.04 4.65 1.87
C ILE A 64 1.06 5.67 2.47
N TYR A 65 -0.20 5.27 2.51
CA TYR A 65 -1.28 6.06 3.08
C TYR A 65 -1.97 5.28 4.21
N GLU A 66 -2.36 5.97 5.26
CA GLU A 66 -3.29 5.47 6.27
C GLU A 66 -4.73 5.83 5.85
N ALA A 67 -5.63 4.85 5.89
CA ALA A 67 -7.06 5.10 5.68
C ALA A 67 -7.68 5.66 6.97
N THR A 68 -8.19 6.89 6.89
CA THR A 68 -8.86 7.59 7.99
C THR A 68 -10.37 7.63 7.76
N LYS A 69 -11.13 8.26 8.67
CA LYS A 69 -12.59 8.42 8.51
C LYS A 69 -12.96 9.33 7.33
N ASP A 70 -12.11 10.29 7.03
CA ASP A 70 -12.37 11.38 6.07
C ASP A 70 -11.58 11.23 4.76
N GLY A 71 -10.81 10.13 4.61
CA GLY A 71 -10.03 9.87 3.40
C GLY A 71 -8.72 9.15 3.70
N TYR A 72 -7.62 9.71 3.21
CA TYR A 72 -6.29 9.11 3.29
C TYR A 72 -5.27 10.12 3.79
N MET A 73 -4.38 9.68 4.67
CA MET A 73 -3.26 10.47 5.17
C MET A 73 -1.95 9.87 4.68
N THR A 74 -1.10 10.65 4.04
CA THR A 74 0.23 10.19 3.60
C THR A 74 1.13 9.94 4.81
N ILE A 75 1.67 8.73 4.91
CA ILE A 75 2.60 8.31 5.97
C ILE A 75 4.04 8.22 5.45
N PHE A 76 4.18 7.83 4.18
CA PHE A 76 5.46 7.74 3.48
C PHE A 76 5.25 8.09 2.01
N SER A 77 6.25 8.73 1.39
CA SER A 77 6.34 8.93 -0.05
C SER A 77 7.81 8.86 -0.44
N ASP A 78 8.12 8.16 -1.53
CA ASP A 78 9.42 8.20 -2.19
C ASP A 78 9.42 9.46 -3.08
N GLU A 79 9.92 10.58 -2.55
CA GLU A 79 10.22 11.82 -3.29
C GLU A 79 11.66 11.82 -3.82
#